data_AF-A0A0D6M5H8-F1
#
_entry.id   AF-A0A0D6M5H8-F1
#
_cell.length_a   1.000
_cell.length_b   1.000
_cell.length_c   1.000
_cell.angle_alpha   90.00
_cell.angle_beta   90.00
_cell.angle_gamma   90.00
#
_symmetry.space_group_name_H-M   'P 1'
#
loop_
_entity.id
_entity.type
_entity.pdbx_description
1 polymer ?
#
loop_
_entity_poly.entity_id
_entity_poly.type
_entity_poly.pdbx_seq_one_letter_code
_entity_poly.pdbx_strand_id
1 'polypeptide(L)'
;MMGAVGHEATMCFTDSFELMQWKADCSASRRRDGDANKRKVWIYPEGTRNPGKTMLPFKKGAFILSIEAKIPVVCCVFSSHSFFYDAAEKKLDSGECLVEFLPPVDPSSFNSVDDLSNHCRNLMMLKHEELNEELRDKLSKKQN
;
A
#
# COMPACT_ATOMS: atom_id res chain seq x y z
N MET A 1 -7.51 27.63 2.40
CA MET A 1 -7.70 26.56 1.40
C MET A 1 -6.66 25.49 1.69
N MET A 2 -7.08 24.32 2.17
CA MET A 2 -6.17 23.20 2.46
C MET A 2 -5.95 22.43 1.16
N GLY A 3 -4.75 22.54 0.59
CA GLY A 3 -4.34 21.88 -0.64
C GLY A 3 -4.39 20.35 -0.50
N ALA A 4 -4.70 19.69 -1.61
CA ALA A 4 -4.86 18.25 -1.69
C ALA A 4 -3.51 17.57 -1.94
N VAL A 5 -2.82 17.21 -0.86
CA VAL A 5 -1.54 16.52 -0.80
C VAL A 5 -1.82 15.01 -0.93
N GLY A 6 -1.63 14.45 -2.12
CA GLY A 6 -1.90 13.02 -2.38
C GLY A 6 -0.87 12.09 -1.75
N HIS A 7 -1.22 11.42 -0.65
CA HIS A 7 -0.46 10.28 -0.15
C HIS A 7 -1.06 8.99 -0.73
N GLU A 8 -0.23 8.11 -1.31
CA GLU A 8 -0.68 6.76 -1.68
C GLU A 8 0.08 5.74 -0.82
N ALA A 9 -0.65 5.14 0.10
CA ALA A 9 -0.19 4.01 0.86
C ALA A 9 -0.71 2.75 0.20
N THR A 10 0.19 1.85 -0.14
CA THR A 10 -0.15 0.73 -0.98
C THR A 10 0.30 -0.57 -0.34
N MET A 11 -0.51 -1.61 -0.43
CA MET A 11 -0.19 -2.88 0.20
C MET A 11 -0.24 -3.98 -0.85
N CYS A 12 0.82 -4.75 -0.90
CA CYS A 12 1.00 -5.85 -1.83
C CYS A 12 0.93 -7.16 -1.04
N PHE A 13 0.13 -8.09 -1.49
CA PHE A 13 0.18 -9.45 -0.98
C PHE A 13 1.05 -10.26 -1.95
N THR A 14 2.18 -10.76 -1.46
CA THR A 14 3.02 -11.72 -2.19
C THR A 14 2.81 -13.12 -1.62
N ASP A 15 2.63 -14.09 -2.51
CA ASP A 15 1.71 -15.21 -2.43
C ASP A 15 2.30 -16.52 -1.84
N SER A 16 1.43 -17.33 -1.21
CA SER A 16 1.35 -18.80 -1.36
C SER A 16 -0.04 -19.26 -0.89
N PHE A 17 -1.05 -19.05 -1.74
CA PHE A 17 -2.44 -19.44 -1.54
C PHE A 17 -2.59 -20.98 -1.65
N GLU A 18 -2.26 -21.72 -0.60
CA GLU A 18 -2.75 -23.09 -0.47
C GLU A 18 -4.20 -23.06 0.06
N LEU A 19 -5.12 -23.26 -0.88
CA LEU A 19 -6.55 -23.58 -0.74
C LEU A 19 -7.02 -23.99 0.68
N MET A 20 -7.64 -23.05 1.40
CA MET A 20 -8.76 -23.38 2.29
C MET A 20 -10.06 -22.82 1.70
N GLN A 21 -10.84 -23.74 1.12
CA GLN A 21 -12.21 -23.64 0.59
C GLN A 21 -12.89 -22.27 0.61
N TRP A 22 -12.76 -21.50 -0.48
CA TRP A 22 -13.77 -20.52 -0.85
C TRP A 22 -14.49 -20.98 -2.12
N LYS A 23 -15.68 -21.55 -1.97
CA LYS A 23 -16.60 -21.77 -3.09
C LYS A 23 -17.47 -20.53 -3.26
N ALA A 24 -17.09 -19.68 -4.19
CA ALA A 24 -18.03 -18.77 -4.83
C ALA A 24 -17.83 -18.82 -6.34
N ASP A 25 -18.85 -19.32 -7.03
CA ASP A 25 -18.99 -19.27 -8.47
C ASP A 25 -18.94 -17.82 -8.94
N CYS A 26 -18.03 -17.51 -9.86
CA CYS A 26 -18.27 -16.50 -10.88
C CYS A 26 -17.48 -16.85 -12.15
N SER A 27 -18.24 -17.02 -13.22
CA SER A 27 -17.82 -17.50 -14.53
C SER A 27 -16.95 -16.50 -15.28
N ALA A 28 -15.97 -17.06 -16.01
CA ALA A 28 -15.25 -16.49 -17.15
C ALA A 28 -14.12 -15.47 -16.87
N SER A 29 -12.88 -15.96 -16.96
CA SER A 29 -12.04 -15.71 -18.14
C SER A 29 -10.82 -16.64 -18.14
N ARG A 30 -10.69 -17.37 -19.25
CA ARG A 30 -9.77 -18.50 -19.43
C ARG A 30 -8.41 -17.97 -19.89
N ARG A 31 -7.42 -17.94 -18.99
CA ARG A 31 -6.00 -17.97 -19.36
C ARG A 31 -5.42 -19.33 -18.94
N ARG A 32 -4.97 -20.10 -19.93
CA ARG A 32 -4.16 -21.31 -19.73
C ARG A 32 -2.72 -20.85 -19.63
N ASP A 33 -2.12 -21.02 -18.46
CA ASP A 33 -0.69 -21.32 -18.26
C ASP A 33 -0.55 -21.98 -16.87
N GLY A 34 0.18 -23.08 -16.79
CA GLY A 34 0.15 -24.04 -15.69
C GLY A 34 0.86 -23.58 -14.41
N ASP A 35 0.07 -23.11 -13.44
CA ASP A 35 0.25 -23.27 -11.98
C ASP A 35 -1.08 -22.85 -11.35
N ALA A 36 -1.97 -23.81 -11.07
CA ALA A 36 -3.39 -23.54 -10.87
C ALA A 36 -3.66 -22.84 -9.52
N ASN A 37 -3.65 -21.50 -9.53
CA ASN A 37 -4.12 -20.54 -8.52
C ASN A 37 -3.07 -19.83 -7.64
N LYS A 38 -1.89 -19.50 -8.16
CA LYS A 38 -1.06 -18.46 -7.55
C LYS A 38 -1.55 -17.07 -7.98
N ARG A 39 -2.28 -16.37 -7.11
CA ARG A 39 -2.85 -15.03 -7.39
C ARG A 39 -2.22 -13.99 -6.46
N LYS A 40 -1.63 -12.96 -7.07
CA LYS A 40 -1.12 -11.80 -6.34
C LYS A 40 -2.23 -10.75 -6.26
N VAL A 41 -2.49 -10.25 -5.05
CA VAL A 41 -3.53 -9.24 -4.81
C VAL A 41 -2.86 -7.96 -4.33
N TRP A 42 -3.33 -6.84 -4.87
CA TRP A 42 -2.85 -5.51 -4.55
C TRP A 42 -4.01 -4.71 -3.98
N ILE A 43 -3.86 -4.22 -2.75
CA ILE A 43 -4.94 -3.56 -2.02
C ILE A 43 -4.46 -2.20 -1.51
N TYR A 44 -5.30 -1.20 -1.67
CA TYR A 44 -5.14 0.09 -1.00
C TYR A 44 -5.97 0.05 0.29
N PRO A 45 -5.34 -0.13 1.46
CA PRO A 45 -6.06 -0.37 2.70
C PRO A 45 -6.91 0.85 3.13
N GLU A 46 -6.54 2.05 2.70
CA GLU A 46 -7.31 3.28 2.90
C GLU A 46 -8.62 3.31 2.07
N GLY A 47 -8.55 2.79 0.83
CA GLY A 47 -9.68 2.70 -0.09
C GLY A 47 -10.16 4.03 -0.68
N THR A 48 -9.50 5.16 -0.40
CA THR A 48 -9.73 6.48 -0.99
C THR A 48 -8.42 7.20 -1.17
N ARG A 49 -8.28 8.04 -2.19
CA ARG A 49 -7.14 8.95 -2.29
C ARG A 49 -7.26 10.04 -1.23
N ASN A 50 -6.22 10.23 -0.44
CA ASN A 50 -6.22 11.19 0.64
C ASN A 50 -5.52 12.50 0.25
N PRO A 51 -6.21 13.65 0.34
CA PRO A 51 -5.64 14.98 0.13
C PRO A 51 -4.91 15.55 1.37
N GLY A 52 -4.94 14.87 2.51
CA GLY A 52 -4.32 15.33 3.76
C GLY A 52 -2.86 14.89 3.91
N LYS A 53 -2.14 15.51 4.87
CA LYS A 53 -0.71 15.25 5.12
C LYS A 53 -0.38 13.91 5.80
N THR A 54 -1.39 13.18 6.28
CA THR A 54 -1.22 11.97 7.08
C THR A 54 -2.10 10.86 6.55
N MET A 55 -1.61 9.63 6.50
CA MET A 55 -2.39 8.47 6.06
C MET A 55 -3.69 8.32 6.87
N LEU A 56 -4.82 8.04 6.21
CA LEU A 56 -6.07 7.76 6.92
C LEU A 56 -6.01 6.39 7.63
N PRO A 57 -6.97 6.10 8.51
CA PRO A 57 -7.12 4.77 9.10
C PRO A 57 -7.34 3.70 8.02
N PHE A 58 -6.74 2.53 8.23
CA PHE A 58 -6.84 1.42 7.30
C PHE A 58 -8.14 0.63 7.50
N LYS A 59 -8.76 0.22 6.38
CA LYS A 59 -9.90 -0.70 6.39
C LYS A 59 -9.41 -2.11 6.73
N LYS A 60 -10.18 -2.80 7.57
CA LYS A 60 -9.81 -4.10 8.14
C LYS A 60 -9.87 -5.27 7.14
N GLY A 61 -10.65 -5.15 6.06
CA GLY A 61 -10.95 -6.28 5.16
C GLY A 61 -9.72 -7.01 4.63
N ALA A 62 -8.67 -6.29 4.25
CA ALA A 62 -7.42 -6.87 3.77
C ALA A 62 -6.68 -7.69 4.84
N PHE A 63 -6.70 -7.21 6.09
CA PHE A 63 -6.02 -7.84 7.21
C PHE A 63 -6.78 -9.04 7.77
N ILE A 64 -8.12 -9.01 7.69
CA ILE A 64 -8.95 -10.19 7.98
C ILE A 64 -8.57 -11.33 7.02
N LEU A 65 -8.51 -11.04 5.72
CA LEU A 65 -8.12 -12.03 4.71
C LEU A 65 -6.69 -12.54 4.93
N SER A 66 -5.76 -11.67 5.33
CA SER A 66 -4.39 -12.06 5.66
C SER A 66 -4.31 -13.06 6.82
N ILE A 67 -5.06 -12.82 7.90
CA ILE A 67 -5.09 -13.69 9.08
C ILE A 67 -5.79 -15.02 8.74
N GLU A 68 -6.94 -14.98 8.07
CA GLU A 68 -7.69 -16.18 7.68
C GLU A 68 -6.90 -17.07 6.72
N ALA A 69 -6.23 -16.47 5.74
CA ALA A 69 -5.43 -17.19 4.75
C ALA A 69 -4.00 -17.49 5.24
N LYS A 70 -3.57 -16.93 6.38
CA LYS A 70 -2.20 -16.99 6.90
C LYS A 70 -1.14 -16.56 5.87
N ILE A 71 -1.45 -15.52 5.11
CA ILE A 71 -0.58 -14.99 4.05
C ILE A 71 0.12 -13.73 4.57
N PRO A 72 1.46 -13.63 4.43
CA PRO A 72 2.20 -12.46 4.87
C PRO A 72 1.81 -11.20 4.08
N VAL A 73 1.81 -10.07 4.77
CA VAL A 73 1.49 -8.75 4.21
C VAL A 73 2.77 -8.03 3.82
N VAL A 74 2.90 -7.54 2.59
CA VAL A 74 4.02 -6.69 2.18
C VAL A 74 3.53 -5.25 2.04
N CYS A 75 4.11 -4.35 2.82
CA CYS A 75 3.77 -2.93 2.74
C CYS A 75 4.61 -2.24 1.65
N CYS A 76 3.96 -1.49 0.77
CA CYS A 76 4.61 -0.70 -0.29
C CYS A 76 4.34 0.78 -0.06
N VAL A 77 5.42 1.54 0.19
CA VAL A 77 5.34 2.92 0.62
C VAL A 77 5.87 3.83 -0.48
N PHE A 78 5.09 4.85 -0.81
CA PHE A 78 5.44 5.87 -1.79
C PHE A 78 5.79 7.15 -1.05
N SER A 79 6.73 7.94 -1.57
CA SER A 79 6.92 9.33 -1.14
C SER A 79 5.70 10.19 -1.52
N SER A 80 5.57 11.36 -0.90
CA SER A 80 4.47 12.28 -1.17
C SER A 80 4.44 12.74 -2.62
N HIS A 81 3.26 12.74 -3.24
CA HIS A 81 3.07 13.21 -4.60
C HIS A 81 2.97 14.74 -4.70
N SER A 82 2.95 15.45 -3.58
CA SER A 82 2.71 16.90 -3.55
C SER A 82 3.78 17.74 -4.24
N PHE A 83 4.94 17.17 -4.50
CA PHE A 83 6.02 17.86 -5.21
C PHE A 83 5.69 18.11 -6.68
N PHE A 84 4.87 17.26 -7.29
CA PHE A 84 4.58 17.34 -8.73
C PHE A 84 3.09 17.23 -9.08
N TYR A 85 2.25 16.80 -8.14
CA TYR A 85 0.82 16.65 -8.34
C TYR A 85 0.03 17.41 -7.27
N ASP A 86 -0.82 18.35 -7.72
CA ASP A 86 -1.81 19.02 -6.89
C ASP A 86 -3.16 19.02 -7.62
N ALA A 87 -4.13 18.28 -7.08
CA ALA A 87 -5.45 18.16 -7.67
C ALA A 87 -6.28 19.46 -7.54
N ALA A 88 -6.07 20.24 -6.48
CA ALA A 88 -6.81 21.48 -6.24
C ALA A 88 -6.36 22.57 -7.23
N GLU A 89 -5.05 22.67 -7.45
CA GLU A 89 -4.44 23.61 -8.39
C GLU A 89 -4.39 23.06 -9.83
N LYS A 90 -4.90 21.84 -10.07
CA LYS A 90 -4.83 21.11 -11.35
C LYS A 90 -3.42 21.08 -11.95
N LYS A 91 -2.43 20.96 -11.07
CA LYS A 91 -1.01 20.98 -11.42
C LYS A 91 -0.51 19.55 -11.57
N LEU A 92 0.15 19.29 -12.70
CA LEU A 92 0.85 18.04 -12.97
C LEU A 92 2.17 18.38 -13.66
N ASP A 93 3.24 18.40 -12.88
CA ASP A 93 4.60 18.66 -13.35
C ASP A 93 5.39 17.35 -13.49
N SER A 94 6.56 17.45 -14.12
CA SER A 94 7.56 16.39 -14.03
C SER A 94 8.12 16.33 -12.61
N GLY A 95 8.07 15.15 -12.01
CA GLY A 95 8.60 14.91 -10.67
C GLY A 95 9.12 13.49 -10.52
N GLU A 96 9.74 13.25 -9.37
CA GLU A 96 10.25 11.94 -8.97
C GLU A 96 9.41 11.44 -7.79
N CYS A 97 9.12 10.14 -7.76
CA CYS A 97 8.46 9.48 -6.64
C CYS A 97 9.32 8.29 -6.21
N LEU A 98 9.69 8.25 -4.94
CA LEU A 98 10.42 7.13 -4.34
C LEU A 98 9.42 6.08 -3.87
N VAL A 99 9.73 4.81 -4.15
CA VAL A 99 8.89 3.67 -3.79
C VAL A 99 9.75 2.64 -3.10
N GLU A 100 9.31 2.19 -1.92
CA GLU A 100 10.01 1.16 -1.16
C GLU A 100 9.07 0.05 -0.68
N PHE A 101 9.52 -1.19 -0.80
CA PHE A 101 8.83 -2.37 -0.29
C PHE A 101 9.44 -2.77 1.05
N LEU A 102 8.61 -2.81 2.09
CA LEU A 102 9.01 -3.22 3.42
C LEU A 102 9.07 -4.75 3.55
N PRO A 103 9.80 -5.27 4.55
CA PRO A 103 9.83 -6.70 4.83
C PRO A 103 8.41 -7.27 5.04
N PRO A 104 8.17 -8.53 4.63
CA PRO A 104 6.88 -9.18 4.84
C PRO A 104 6.53 -9.27 6.34
N VAL A 105 5.30 -8.90 6.68
CA VAL A 105 4.74 -9.00 8.04
C VAL A 105 3.92 -10.27 8.12
N ASP A 106 4.30 -11.18 9.02
CA ASP A 106 3.56 -12.41 9.28
C ASP A 106 2.33 -12.12 10.16
N PRO A 107 1.09 -12.39 9.67
CA PRO A 107 -0.13 -12.19 10.46
C PRO A 107 -0.18 -13.07 11.72
N SER A 108 0.54 -14.18 11.75
CA SER A 108 0.54 -15.13 12.87
C SER A 108 1.12 -14.54 14.16
N SER A 109 1.87 -13.43 14.06
CA SER A 109 2.49 -12.74 15.20
C SER A 109 1.53 -11.80 15.93
N PHE A 110 0.29 -11.65 15.47
CA PHE A 110 -0.68 -10.69 16.00
C PHE A 110 -1.94 -11.39 16.51
N ASN A 111 -2.47 -10.93 17.65
CA ASN A 111 -3.65 -11.50 18.28
C ASN A 111 -4.96 -10.92 17.72
N SER A 112 -4.92 -9.71 17.16
CA SER A 112 -6.08 -9.01 16.61
C SER A 112 -5.78 -8.43 15.23
N VAL A 113 -6.82 -8.38 14.41
CA VAL A 113 -6.82 -7.68 13.11
C VAL A 113 -6.47 -6.21 13.29
N ASP A 114 -6.95 -5.59 14.38
CA ASP A 114 -6.65 -4.19 14.70
C ASP A 114 -5.15 -3.97 14.93
N ASP A 115 -4.50 -4.87 15.67
CA ASP A 115 -3.07 -4.77 15.98
C ASP A 115 -2.22 -4.88 14.71
N LEU A 116 -2.53 -5.86 13.85
CA LEU A 116 -1.86 -6.02 12.56
C LEU A 116 -2.03 -4.78 11.68
N SER A 117 -3.27 -4.26 11.59
CA SER A 117 -3.57 -3.09 10.77
C SER A 117 -2.85 -1.83 11.27
N ASN A 118 -2.82 -1.61 12.59
CA ASN A 118 -2.16 -0.48 13.21
C ASN A 118 -0.64 -0.60 13.09
N HIS A 119 -0.10 -1.80 13.26
CA HIS A 119 1.33 -2.07 13.07
C HIS A 119 1.77 -1.75 11.65
N CYS A 120 1.09 -2.29 10.64
CA CYS A 120 1.37 -2.00 9.23
C CYS A 120 1.22 -0.51 8.92
N ARG A 121 0.18 0.15 9.43
CA ARG A 121 0.00 1.60 9.25
C ARG A 121 1.15 2.41 9.85
N ASN A 122 1.60 2.07 11.05
CA ASN A 122 2.70 2.76 11.72
C ASN A 122 4.03 2.56 10.99
N LEU A 123 4.32 1.32 10.56
CA LEU A 123 5.49 1.03 9.74
C LEU A 123 5.49 1.85 8.44
N MET A 124 4.35 1.89 7.76
CA MET A 124 4.21 2.66 6.53
C MET A 124 4.38 4.16 6.80
N MET A 125 3.87 4.69 7.92
CA MET A 125 3.96 6.13 8.23
C MET A 125 5.38 6.54 8.53
N LEU A 126 6.10 5.75 9.32
CA LEU A 126 7.50 5.98 9.60
C LEU A 126 8.31 6.00 8.30
N LYS A 127 8.11 4.98 7.47
CA LYS A 127 8.86 4.88 6.22
C LYS A 127 8.52 5.98 5.22
N HIS A 128 7.27 6.40 5.21
CA HIS A 128 6.80 7.47 4.36
C HIS A 128 7.50 8.79 4.68
N GLU A 129 7.71 9.11 5.96
CA GLU A 129 8.44 10.31 6.36
C GLU A 129 9.91 10.23 5.94
N GLU A 130 10.57 9.09 6.15
CA GLU A 130 11.95 8.87 5.68
C GLU A 130 12.10 9.10 4.17
N LEU A 131 11.18 8.54 3.36
CA LEU A 131 11.19 8.72 1.91
C LEU A 131 10.95 10.18 1.49
N ASN A 132 10.13 10.92 2.26
CA ASN A 132 9.89 12.33 1.99
C ASN A 132 11.14 13.18 2.26
N GLU A 133 11.87 12.89 3.33
CA GLU A 133 13.13 13.56 3.64
C GLU A 133 14.18 13.28 2.55
N GLU A 134 14.34 12.01 2.15
CA GLU A 134 15.25 11.63 1.07
C GLU A 134 14.92 12.33 -0.26
N LEU A 135 13.63 12.44 -0.58
CA LEU A 135 13.19 13.14 -1.79
C LEU A 135 13.48 14.64 -1.71
N ARG A 136 13.27 15.29 -0.56
CA ARG A 136 13.62 16.72 -0.37
C ARG A 136 15.12 16.96 -0.57
N ASP A 137 15.96 16.08 -0.06
CA ASP A 137 17.41 16.17 -0.21
C ASP A 137 17.87 15.95 -1.66
N LYS A 138 17.20 15.06 -2.40
CA LYS A 138 17.45 14.88 -3.83
C LYS A 138 17.06 16.11 -4.64
N LEU A 139 15.91 16.70 -4.33
CA LEU A 139 15.41 17.90 -5.01
C LEU A 139 16.31 19.12 -4.75
N SER A 140 16.82 19.29 -3.53
CA SER A 140 17.74 20.40 -3.20
C SER A 140 19.09 20.28 -3.92
N LYS A 141 19.62 19.05 -4.05
CA LYS A 141 20.87 18.78 -4.78
C LYS A 141 20.75 19.04 -6.28
N LYS A 142 19.58 18.83 -6.88
CA LYS A 142 19.33 19.03 -8.32
C LYS A 142 19.25 20.51 -8.72
N GLN A 143 19.01 21.41 -7.76
CA GLN A 143 18.93 22.85 -7.98
C GLN A 143 20.28 23.58 -7.85
N ASN A 144 21.30 22.89 -7.32
CA ASN A 144 22.68 23.37 -7.22
C ASN A 144 23.55 22.80 -8.34
#